data_AF-F9X6D1-F1
#
_entry.id   AF-F9X6D1-F1
#
_cell.length_a   1.000
_cell.length_b   1.000
_cell.length_c   1.000
_cell.angle_alpha   90.00
_cell.angle_beta   90.00
_cell.angle_gamma   90.00
#
_symmetry.space_group_name_H-M   'P 1'
#
loop_
_entity.id
_entity.type
_entity.pdbx_description
1 polymer ?
#
loop_
_entity_poly.entity_id
_entity_poly.type
_entity_poly.pdbx_seq_one_letter_code
_entity_poly.pdbx_strand_id
1 'polypeptide(L)'
;LPPLPKLRVRKPNSSDANPCVAVMSSMLGCWASQGYTTAGCATIEQQLRVCMDARKPGAAKKSTINHHLSRFYPQIKGPFKR
;
A
#
# COMPACT_ATOMS: atom_id res chain seq x y z
N LEU A 1 13.82 -2.94 24.83
CA LEU A 1 12.96 -4.05 24.39
C LEU A 1 13.25 -5.24 25.29
N PRO A 2 12.24 -5.92 25.85
CA PRO A 2 12.46 -7.23 26.44
C PRO A 2 13.10 -8.16 25.38
N PRO A 3 13.83 -9.20 25.81
CA PRO A 3 14.45 -10.16 24.91
C PRO A 3 13.40 -10.79 23.98
N LEU A 4 13.38 -10.36 22.72
CA LEU A 4 12.55 -10.95 21.69
C LEU A 4 13.22 -12.21 21.12
N PRO A 5 12.45 -13.22 20.70
CA PRO A 5 13.02 -14.39 20.03
C PRO A 5 13.63 -14.03 18.67
N LYS A 6 13.02 -13.10 17.92
CA LYS A 6 13.50 -12.58 16.62
C LYS A 6 13.02 -11.14 16.41
N LEU A 7 13.93 -10.21 16.10
CA LEU A 7 13.58 -8.86 15.69
C LEU A 7 13.28 -8.82 14.18
N ARG A 8 12.01 -8.56 13.83
CA ARG A 8 11.60 -8.38 12.42
C ARG A 8 10.48 -7.36 12.29
N VAL A 9 10.39 -6.74 11.13
CA VAL A 9 9.22 -5.99 10.66
C VAL A 9 8.27 -6.94 9.95
N ARG A 10 6.99 -6.96 10.38
CA ARG A 10 5.97 -7.87 9.83
C ARG A 10 5.59 -7.53 8.37
N LYS A 11 5.48 -6.25 8.04
CA LYS A 11 5.23 -5.74 6.68
C LYS A 11 6.36 -4.78 6.29
N PRO A 12 7.48 -5.29 5.74
CA PRO A 12 8.66 -4.48 5.45
C PRO A 12 8.55 -3.64 4.17
N ASN A 13 7.56 -3.92 3.31
CA ASN A 13 7.28 -3.19 2.09
C ASN A 13 6.01 -2.36 2.26
N SER A 14 5.90 -1.23 1.56
CA SER A 14 4.64 -0.52 1.40
C SER A 14 3.62 -1.41 0.72
N SER A 15 2.38 -1.35 1.18
CA SER A 15 1.25 -1.87 0.41
C SER A 15 0.86 -0.79 -0.59
N ASP A 16 1.26 -0.96 -1.84
CA ASP A 16 0.81 -0.08 -2.92
C ASP A 16 -0.70 -0.29 -3.12
N ALA A 17 -1.49 0.74 -2.81
CA ALA A 17 -2.90 0.74 -3.12
C ALA A 17 -3.10 0.86 -4.63
N ASN A 18 -4.11 0.18 -5.16
CA ASN A 18 -4.44 0.29 -6.58
C ASN A 18 -4.89 1.74 -6.89
N PRO A 19 -4.20 2.46 -7.81
CA PRO A 19 -4.48 3.87 -8.09
C PRO A 19 -5.90 4.11 -8.61
N CYS A 20 -6.53 3.11 -9.24
CA CYS A 20 -7.87 3.25 -9.80
C CYS A 20 -8.98 3.17 -8.76
N VAL A 21 -8.69 2.64 -7.57
CA VAL A 21 -9.68 2.53 -6.48
C VAL A 21 -10.10 3.91 -5.97
N ALA A 22 -9.17 4.86 -5.92
CA ALA A 22 -9.47 6.24 -5.54
C ALA A 22 -10.41 6.89 -6.56
N VAL A 23 -10.10 6.78 -7.86
CA VAL A 23 -10.92 7.33 -8.95
C VAL A 23 -12.30 6.68 -9.01
N MET A 24 -12.37 5.36 -8.80
CA MET A 24 -13.62 4.61 -8.72
C MET A 24 -14.49 5.09 -7.55
N SER A 25 -13.89 5.37 -6.40
CA SER A 25 -14.62 5.90 -5.23
C SER A 25 -15.19 7.29 -5.52
N SER A 26 -14.44 8.14 -6.23
CA SER A 26 -14.93 9.44 -6.70
C SER A 26 -16.08 9.32 -7.68
N MET A 27 -16.04 8.32 -8.58
CA MET A 27 -17.14 8.05 -9.53
C MET A 27 -18.43 7.65 -8.79
N LEU A 28 -18.31 6.76 -7.80
CA LEU A 28 -19.44 6.36 -6.95
C LEU A 28 -20.01 7.54 -6.17
N GLY A 29 -19.16 8.43 -5.63
CA GLY A 29 -19.60 9.66 -4.98
C GLY A 29 -20.31 10.63 -5.94
N CYS A 30 -19.86 10.70 -7.20
CA CYS A 30 -20.51 11.48 -8.24
C CYS A 30 -21.92 10.95 -8.56
N TRP A 31 -22.07 9.62 -8.68
CA TRP A 31 -23.38 9.00 -8.88
C TRP A 31 -24.31 9.14 -7.67
N ALA A 32 -23.77 9.11 -6.46
CA ALA A 32 -24.55 9.32 -5.24
C ALA A 32 -25.11 10.75 -5.12
N SER A 33 -24.41 11.74 -5.67
CA SER A 33 -24.79 13.16 -5.57
C SER A 33 -25.63 13.66 -6.74
N GLN A 34 -25.28 13.27 -7.96
CA GLN A 34 -25.89 13.78 -9.21
C GLN A 34 -26.82 12.75 -9.88
N GLY A 35 -26.94 11.55 -9.32
CA GLY A 35 -27.60 10.42 -9.96
C GLY A 35 -26.71 9.73 -11.01
N TYR A 36 -27.19 8.63 -11.57
CA TYR A 36 -26.48 7.83 -12.57
C TYR A 36 -26.37 8.52 -13.96
N THR A 37 -26.52 9.85 -14.03
CA THR A 37 -26.46 10.56 -15.31
C THR A 37 -25.01 10.75 -15.76
N THR A 38 -24.74 10.41 -17.02
CA THR A 38 -23.39 10.47 -17.63
C THR A 38 -22.85 11.89 -17.75
N ALA A 39 -23.70 12.90 -17.94
CA ALA A 39 -23.26 14.28 -18.17
C ALA A 39 -22.52 14.91 -16.97
N GLY A 40 -22.94 14.65 -15.74
CA GLY A 40 -22.32 15.21 -14.53
C GLY A 40 -21.03 14.51 -14.09
N CYS A 41 -20.81 13.27 -14.54
CA CYS A 41 -19.69 12.42 -14.13
C CYS A 41 -18.74 12.00 -15.28
N ALA A 42 -18.97 12.49 -16.50
CA ALA A 42 -18.23 12.09 -17.70
C ALA A 42 -16.70 12.24 -17.58
N THR A 43 -16.24 13.30 -16.89
CA THR A 43 -14.81 13.55 -16.69
C THR A 43 -14.18 12.52 -15.75
N ILE A 44 -14.87 12.15 -14.67
CA ILE A 44 -14.41 11.15 -13.70
C ILE A 44 -14.45 9.75 -14.32
N GLU A 45 -15.48 9.47 -15.12
CA GLU A 45 -15.58 8.23 -15.88
C GLU A 45 -14.41 8.07 -16.87
N GLN A 46 -14.05 9.14 -17.57
CA GLN A 46 -12.90 9.13 -18.48
C GLN A 46 -11.58 8.91 -17.73
N GLN A 47 -11.41 9.52 -16.56
CA GLN A 47 -10.24 9.27 -15.71
C GLN A 47 -10.17 7.81 -15.25
N LEU A 48 -11.31 7.20 -14.92
CA LEU A 48 -11.36 5.79 -14.54
C LEU A 48 -10.97 4.88 -15.69
N ARG A 49 -11.45 5.15 -16.92
CA ARG A 49 -11.04 4.40 -18.12
C ARG A 49 -9.53 4.49 -18.35
N VAL A 50 -8.97 5.69 -18.33
CA VAL A 50 -7.51 5.89 -18.47
C VAL A 50 -6.74 5.11 -17.41
N CYS A 51 -7.22 5.07 -16.16
CA CYS A 51 -6.57 4.31 -15.11
C CYS A 51 -6.62 2.79 -15.35
N MET A 52 -7.76 2.27 -15.83
CA MET A 52 -7.95 0.84 -16.09
C MET A 52 -7.23 0.36 -17.35
N ASP A 53 -7.09 1.23 -18.36
CA ASP A 53 -6.33 0.97 -19.58
C ASP A 53 -4.82 1.06 -19.35
N ALA A 54 -4.38 1.79 -18.32
CA ALA A 54 -2.97 1.89 -17.97
C ALA A 54 -2.41 0.53 -17.53
N ARG A 55 -1.18 0.24 -17.98
CA ARG A 55 -0.48 -0.98 -17.55
C ARG A 55 -0.19 -0.92 -16.06
N LYS A 56 -0.44 -2.04 -15.37
CA LYS A 56 -0.11 -2.18 -13.95
C LYS A 56 1.38 -1.94 -13.72
N PRO A 57 1.77 -1.14 -12.72
CA PRO A 57 3.17 -0.97 -12.38
C PRO A 57 3.78 -2.32 -11.99
N GLY A 58 5.06 -2.51 -12.36
CA GLY A 58 5.80 -3.72 -12.01
C GLY A 58 5.93 -3.88 -10.49
N ALA A 59 6.17 -5.12 -10.04
CA ALA A 59 6.35 -5.39 -8.62
C ALA A 59 7.55 -4.60 -8.05
N ALA A 60 7.32 -3.83 -6.99
CA ALA A 60 8.38 -3.11 -6.31
C ALA A 60 9.44 -4.06 -5.71
N LYS A 61 10.68 -3.59 -5.66
CA LYS A 61 11.79 -4.34 -5.05
C LYS A 61 11.50 -4.60 -3.57
N LYS A 62 11.64 -5.87 -3.15
CA LYS A 62 11.45 -6.26 -1.75
C LYS A 62 12.52 -5.63 -0.86
N SER A 63 12.10 -5.06 0.27
CA SER A 63 12.97 -4.53 1.32
C SER A 63 13.77 -5.63 2.00
N THR A 64 15.07 -5.38 2.19
CA THR A 64 16.01 -6.29 2.87
C THR A 64 16.13 -6.02 4.37
N ILE A 65 15.28 -5.17 4.95
CA ILE A 65 15.37 -4.75 6.36
C ILE A 65 15.47 -5.93 7.34
N ASN A 66 14.68 -6.98 7.15
CA ASN A 66 14.67 -8.14 8.04
C ASN A 66 15.97 -8.97 8.00
N HIS A 67 16.72 -8.89 6.89
CA HIS A 67 18.04 -9.51 6.78
C HIS A 67 19.07 -8.79 7.66
N HIS A 68 19.04 -7.46 7.68
CA HIS A 68 19.95 -6.68 8.51
C HIS A 68 19.54 -6.73 9.99
N LEU A 69 18.24 -6.65 10.30
CA LEU A 69 17.75 -6.72 11.68
C LEU A 69 18.12 -8.05 12.35
N SER A 70 18.02 -9.18 11.64
CA SER A 70 18.41 -10.48 12.22
C SER A 70 19.91 -10.58 12.50
N ARG A 71 20.76 -10.01 11.63
CA ARG A 71 22.21 -10.02 11.77
C ARG A 71 22.69 -9.13 12.92
N PHE A 72 22.10 -7.95 13.07
CA PHE A 72 22.50 -7.00 14.11
C PHE A 72 21.78 -7.21 15.46
N TYR A 73 20.71 -8.01 15.49
CA TYR A 73 19.96 -8.25 16.72
C TYR A 73 20.81 -8.71 17.93
N PRO A 74 21.82 -9.58 17.77
CA PRO A 74 22.69 -9.96 18.89
C PRO A 74 23.51 -8.81 19.48
N GLN A 75 23.78 -7.77 18.71
CA GLN A 75 24.56 -6.58 19.12
C GLN A 75 23.65 -5.48 19.73
N ILE A 76 22.37 -5.46 19.35
CA ILE A 76 21.40 -4.44 19.76
C ILE A 76 20.55 -4.92 20.96
N LYS A 77 20.44 -6.24 21.17
CA LYS A 77 19.67 -6.79 22.30
C LYS A 77 20.27 -6.31 23.63
N GLY A 78 19.40 -5.80 24.51
CA GLY A 78 19.78 -5.37 25.85
C GLY A 78 20.20 -6.53 26.76
N PRO A 79 20.79 -6.24 27.93
CA PRO A 79 21.22 -7.26 28.88
C PRO A 79 20.08 -8.21 29.21
N PHE A 80 20.31 -9.51 28.96
CA PHE A 80 19.37 -10.58 29.23
C PHE A 80 19.65 -11.15 30.62
N LYS A 81 18.75 -10.91 31.57
CA LYS A 81 18.77 -11.63 32.85
C LYS A 81 18.15 -13.01 32.60
N ARG A 82 18.97 -14.06 32.70
CA ARG A 82 18.52 -15.46 32.67
C ARG A 82 17.66 -15.77 33.87
#